data_AF-A0A843YBV3-F1
#
_entry.id   AF-A0A843YBV3-F1
#
_cell.length_a   1.000
_cell.length_b   1.000
_cell.length_c   1.000
_cell.angle_alpha   90.00
_cell.angle_beta   90.00
_cell.angle_gamma   90.00
#
_symmetry.space_group_name_H-M   'P 1'
#
loop_
_entity.id
_entity.type
_entity.pdbx_description
1 polymer ?
#
loop_
_entity_poly.entity_id
_entity_poly.type
_entity_poly.pdbx_seq_one_letter_code
_entity_poly.pdbx_strand_id
1 'polypeptide(L)'
;MSKITFTLFILTSFGIGLFGASRLWPRDSRAERIMWLFSHYCLPPYSEDLAEELRQNLDEWHPFGESQGWLDDVSGSILSVDATRCTISTFAPFALDHDEAAELRDLVNAFAPQRFPELQFDSKSQLGRAELATAWMTGAVQSAERWGIYSFAYPDLGERAGSSLSYARAPLPR
;
A
#
# COMPACT_ATOMS: atom_id res chain seq x y z
N MET A 1 -31.20 -14.58 51.01
CA MET A 1 -31.89 -13.67 50.08
C MET A 1 -30.82 -12.89 49.34
N SER A 2 -30.82 -13.05 48.02
CA SER A 2 -29.83 -12.56 47.05
C SER A 2 -30.05 -11.08 46.71
N LYS A 3 -28.98 -10.39 46.26
CA LYS A 3 -28.92 -9.26 45.28
C LYS A 3 -27.62 -8.46 45.53
N ILE A 4 -26.79 -8.03 44.58
CA ILE A 4 -26.69 -8.12 43.11
C ILE A 4 -25.20 -7.97 42.79
N THR A 5 -24.73 -8.76 41.84
CA THR A 5 -23.35 -8.93 41.39
C THR A 5 -22.80 -7.69 40.67
N PHE A 6 -21.60 -7.29 41.08
CA PHE A 6 -20.75 -6.29 40.44
C PHE A 6 -19.86 -7.00 39.40
N THR A 7 -20.28 -7.08 38.14
CA THR A 7 -19.36 -7.39 37.03
C THR A 7 -19.91 -6.82 35.72
N LEU A 8 -19.56 -5.57 35.46
CA LEU A 8 -19.75 -4.90 34.17
C LEU A 8 -18.36 -4.65 33.61
N PHE A 9 -17.75 -5.58 32.88
CA PHE A 9 -16.54 -5.28 32.12
C PHE A 9 -16.34 -6.26 30.95
N ILE A 10 -16.05 -5.66 29.80
CA ILE A 10 -15.44 -6.19 28.57
C ILE A 10 -16.35 -7.03 27.67
N LEU A 11 -17.18 -6.37 26.86
CA LEU A 11 -17.71 -6.98 25.62
C LEU A 11 -18.10 -5.92 24.58
N THR A 12 -17.25 -4.91 24.32
CA THR A 12 -17.46 -3.96 23.20
C THR A 12 -16.16 -3.31 22.75
N SER A 13 -15.23 -4.09 22.21
CA SER A 13 -14.05 -3.53 21.52
C SER A 13 -13.66 -4.36 20.30
N PHE A 14 -14.65 -4.77 19.51
CA PHE A 14 -14.43 -5.36 18.18
C PHE A 14 -15.56 -4.89 17.27
N GLY A 15 -15.35 -3.76 16.59
CA GLY A 15 -16.38 -3.16 15.74
C GLY A 15 -16.18 -1.70 15.35
N ILE A 16 -15.08 -1.07 15.75
CA ILE A 16 -14.71 0.29 15.33
C ILE A 16 -13.33 0.21 14.70
N GLY A 17 -13.27 -0.21 13.44
CA GLY A 17 -11.98 -0.34 12.74
C GLY A 17 -12.02 -0.12 11.23
N LEU A 18 -13.21 -0.13 10.60
CA LEU A 18 -13.30 -0.04 9.13
C LEU A 18 -14.03 1.21 8.62
N PHE A 19 -14.77 1.93 9.46
CA PHE A 19 -15.45 3.18 9.06
C PHE A 19 -14.71 4.47 9.48
N GLY A 20 -13.61 4.36 10.24
CA GLY A 20 -12.83 5.52 10.71
C GLY A 20 -11.70 5.97 9.79
N ALA A 21 -11.19 5.08 8.92
CA ALA A 21 -10.05 5.41 8.06
C ALA A 21 -10.40 6.45 6.98
N SER A 22 -11.65 6.47 6.49
CA SER A 22 -12.09 7.41 5.44
C SER A 22 -12.30 8.85 5.93
N ARG A 23 -12.22 9.12 7.24
CA ARG A 23 -12.21 10.48 7.81
C ARG A 23 -10.85 10.94 8.32
N LEU A 24 -9.87 10.03 8.44
CA LEU A 24 -8.49 10.38 8.81
C LEU A 24 -7.69 10.93 7.63
N TRP A 25 -8.12 10.65 6.39
CA TRP A 25 -7.56 11.22 5.17
C TRP A 25 -8.67 11.79 4.30
N PRO A 26 -8.96 13.10 4.35
CA PRO A 26 -9.45 13.81 3.16
C PRO A 26 -8.54 13.42 1.98
N ARG A 27 -9.07 13.15 0.79
CA ARG A 27 -8.24 12.74 -0.37
C ARG A 27 -7.89 13.97 -1.19
N ASP A 28 -7.05 14.83 -0.63
CA ASP A 28 -6.73 16.12 -1.24
C ASP A 28 -5.45 16.04 -2.09
N SER A 29 -4.53 15.08 -1.83
CA SER A 29 -3.28 14.89 -2.59
C SER A 29 -3.23 13.61 -3.45
N ARG A 30 -2.34 13.60 -4.47
CA ARG A 30 -2.04 12.40 -5.26
C ARG A 30 -1.42 11.28 -4.41
N ALA A 31 -0.61 11.64 -3.42
CA ALA A 31 -0.02 10.70 -2.48
C ALA A 31 -1.09 10.00 -1.63
N GLU A 32 -2.09 10.74 -1.15
CA GLU A 32 -3.24 10.19 -0.41
C GLU A 32 -4.11 9.28 -1.29
N ARG A 33 -4.33 9.64 -2.56
CA ARG A 33 -5.02 8.76 -3.53
C ARG A 33 -4.27 7.45 -3.71
N ILE A 34 -2.95 7.49 -3.89
CA ILE A 34 -2.10 6.30 -4.01
C ILE A 34 -2.14 5.45 -2.73
N MET A 35 -2.07 6.08 -1.56
CA MET A 35 -2.15 5.37 -0.29
C MET A 35 -3.54 4.73 -0.08
N TRP A 36 -4.60 5.40 -0.53
CA TRP A 36 -5.93 4.81 -0.54
C TRP A 36 -6.00 3.59 -1.46
N LEU A 37 -5.55 3.71 -2.72
CA LEU A 37 -5.49 2.59 -3.67
C LEU A 37 -4.71 1.41 -3.07
N PHE A 38 -3.59 1.69 -2.41
CA PHE A 38 -2.78 0.67 -1.75
C PHE A 38 -3.57 -0.04 -0.64
N SER A 39 -4.15 0.73 0.27
CA SER A 39 -4.92 0.15 1.38
C SER A 39 -6.12 -0.66 0.91
N HIS A 40 -6.74 -0.22 -0.19
CA HIS A 40 -8.02 -0.73 -0.68
C HIS A 40 -7.85 -1.92 -1.61
N TYR A 41 -6.88 -1.89 -2.53
CA TYR A 41 -6.69 -2.92 -3.54
C TYR A 41 -5.46 -3.81 -3.30
N CYS A 42 -4.39 -3.30 -2.68
CA CYS A 42 -3.18 -4.11 -2.47
C CYS A 42 -3.25 -5.01 -1.23
N LEU A 43 -3.88 -4.52 -0.15
CA LEU A 43 -3.87 -5.25 1.13
C LEU A 43 -4.83 -6.45 1.17
N PRO A 44 -6.06 -6.38 0.62
CA PRO A 44 -6.92 -7.55 0.57
C PRO A 44 -6.26 -8.70 -0.20
N PRO A 45 -6.55 -9.96 0.15
CA PRO A 45 -6.15 -11.09 -0.67
C PRO A 45 -6.77 -10.97 -2.06
N TYR A 46 -6.05 -11.44 -3.08
CA TYR A 46 -6.62 -11.49 -4.43
C TYR A 46 -7.83 -12.44 -4.44
N SER A 47 -8.94 -11.97 -5.00
CA SER A 47 -10.19 -12.71 -5.14
C SER A 47 -10.90 -12.30 -6.43
N GLU A 48 -11.86 -13.09 -6.88
CA GLU A 48 -12.70 -12.73 -8.03
C GLU A 48 -13.51 -11.45 -7.76
N ASP A 49 -13.96 -11.24 -6.51
CA ASP A 49 -14.67 -10.03 -6.12
C ASP A 49 -13.76 -8.79 -6.23
N LEU A 50 -12.50 -8.89 -5.81
CA LEU A 50 -11.52 -7.82 -5.95
C LEU A 50 -11.21 -7.54 -7.42
N ALA A 51 -11.07 -8.60 -8.23
CA ALA A 51 -10.84 -8.47 -9.66
C ALA A 51 -12.02 -7.78 -10.36
N GLU A 52 -13.25 -8.07 -9.95
CA GLU A 52 -14.44 -7.39 -10.45
C GLU A 52 -14.52 -5.93 -9.99
N GLU A 53 -14.18 -5.64 -8.73
CA GLU A 53 -14.13 -4.26 -8.25
C GLU A 53 -13.10 -3.42 -9.02
N LEU A 54 -11.93 -3.99 -9.34
CA LEU A 54 -10.92 -3.35 -10.17
C LEU A 54 -11.48 -3.03 -11.57
N ARG A 55 -12.15 -4.00 -12.22
CA ARG A 55 -12.82 -3.80 -13.53
C ARG A 55 -13.87 -2.69 -13.54
N GLN A 56 -14.59 -2.54 -12.43
CA GLN A 56 -15.70 -1.59 -12.34
C GLN A 56 -15.24 -0.16 -12.03
N ASN A 57 -14.07 0.01 -11.40
CA ASN A 57 -13.65 1.30 -10.85
C ASN A 57 -12.37 1.86 -11.48
N LEU A 58 -11.60 1.04 -12.19
CA LEU A 58 -10.34 1.43 -12.83
C LEU A 58 -10.34 1.01 -14.29
N ASP A 59 -9.59 1.75 -15.10
CA ASP A 59 -9.46 1.42 -16.52
C ASP A 59 -8.45 0.29 -16.71
N GLU A 60 -8.79 -0.71 -17.51
CA GLU A 60 -7.89 -1.81 -17.77
C GLU A 60 -6.68 -1.34 -18.61
N TRP A 61 -5.47 -1.63 -18.13
CA TRP A 61 -4.23 -1.28 -18.79
C TRP A 61 -3.43 -2.54 -19.12
N HIS A 62 -3.08 -2.68 -20.40
CA HIS A 62 -2.33 -3.82 -20.92
C HIS A 62 -0.93 -3.36 -21.37
N PRO A 63 0.09 -3.36 -20.49
CA PRO A 63 1.47 -3.24 -20.95
C PRO A 63 1.82 -4.49 -21.73
N PHE A 64 2.31 -4.34 -22.96
CA PHE A 64 2.86 -5.38 -23.84
C PHE A 64 3.06 -6.77 -23.16
N GLY A 65 2.01 -7.63 -23.13
CA GLY A 65 2.06 -8.95 -22.47
C GLY A 65 0.76 -9.38 -21.76
N GLU A 66 0.88 -10.44 -20.95
CA GLU A 66 -0.22 -11.10 -20.18
C GLU A 66 -0.47 -10.49 -18.78
N SER A 67 0.35 -9.53 -18.34
CA SER A 67 0.20 -8.93 -17.02
C SER A 67 -0.89 -7.85 -17.04
N GLN A 68 -2.05 -8.17 -16.48
CA GLN A 68 -3.17 -7.23 -16.30
C GLN A 68 -2.75 -6.09 -15.34
N GLY A 69 -2.89 -4.85 -15.80
CA GLY A 69 -2.74 -3.65 -15.01
C GLY A 69 -4.04 -2.85 -14.99
N TRP A 70 -4.11 -1.89 -14.07
CA TRP A 70 -5.27 -1.03 -13.85
C TRP A 70 -4.81 0.42 -13.74
N LEU A 71 -5.40 1.32 -14.51
CA LEU A 71 -5.09 2.74 -14.50
C LEU A 71 -6.06 3.47 -13.56
N ASP A 72 -5.49 4.25 -12.66
CA ASP A 72 -6.20 5.29 -11.90
C ASP A 72 -5.87 6.65 -12.51
N ASP A 73 -6.83 7.24 -13.21
CA ASP A 73 -6.68 8.53 -13.89
C ASP A 73 -6.51 9.70 -12.90
N VAL A 74 -7.13 9.61 -11.72
CA VAL A 74 -7.06 10.63 -10.66
C VAL A 74 -5.63 10.83 -10.17
N SER A 75 -4.90 9.75 -9.88
CA SER A 75 -3.49 9.84 -9.45
C SER A 75 -2.50 9.70 -10.60
N GLY A 76 -2.93 9.33 -11.81
CA GLY A 76 -2.03 8.98 -12.91
C GLY A 76 -1.18 7.74 -12.59
N SER A 77 -1.74 6.79 -11.84
CA SER A 77 -1.03 5.60 -11.36
C SER A 77 -1.49 4.34 -12.07
N ILE A 78 -0.59 3.37 -12.15
CA ILE A 78 -0.86 2.03 -12.64
C ILE A 78 -0.77 1.05 -11.46
N LEU A 79 -1.86 0.33 -11.21
CA LEU A 79 -1.93 -0.82 -10.34
C LEU A 79 -1.59 -2.10 -11.11
N SER A 80 -0.76 -2.94 -10.52
CA SER A 80 -0.60 -4.34 -10.93
C SER A 80 -0.81 -5.20 -9.69
N VAL A 81 -1.74 -6.15 -9.78
CA VAL A 81 -2.14 -7.01 -8.66
C VAL A 81 -2.00 -8.46 -9.10
N ASP A 82 -1.22 -9.23 -8.34
CA ASP A 82 -1.10 -10.66 -8.48
C ASP A 82 -1.19 -11.37 -7.12
N ALA A 83 -1.14 -12.71 -7.13
CA ALA A 83 -1.28 -13.54 -5.95
C ALA A 83 -0.14 -13.39 -4.92
N THR A 84 1.00 -12.84 -5.33
CA THR A 84 2.22 -12.71 -4.53
C THR A 84 2.58 -11.26 -4.23
N ARG A 85 2.12 -10.32 -5.04
CA ARG A 85 2.49 -8.91 -4.95
C ARG A 85 1.38 -8.02 -5.49
N CYS A 86 1.27 -6.84 -4.91
CA CYS A 86 0.58 -5.71 -5.51
C CYS A 86 1.56 -4.55 -5.64
N THR A 87 1.48 -3.79 -6.72
CA THR A 87 2.35 -2.63 -6.97
C THR A 87 1.54 -1.51 -7.60
N ILE A 88 1.74 -0.30 -7.09
CA ILE A 88 1.25 0.95 -7.64
C ILE A 88 2.44 1.72 -8.15
N SER A 89 2.43 2.11 -9.41
CA SER A 89 3.54 2.81 -10.04
C SER A 89 3.09 4.07 -10.77
N THR A 90 3.92 5.09 -10.75
CA THR A 90 3.77 6.27 -11.61
C THR A 90 5.00 6.40 -12.51
N PHE A 91 4.81 6.96 -13.71
CA PHE A 91 5.87 7.15 -14.70
C PHE A 91 5.66 8.48 -15.42
N ALA A 92 6.73 9.06 -15.95
CA ALA A 92 6.64 10.21 -16.84
C ALA A 92 5.60 9.97 -17.97
N PRO A 93 4.79 10.97 -18.34
CA PRO A 93 4.80 12.35 -17.82
C PRO A 93 4.02 12.56 -16.51
N PHE A 94 3.44 11.49 -15.93
CA PHE A 94 2.63 11.52 -14.73
C PHE A 94 3.40 11.04 -13.49
N ALA A 95 4.72 11.16 -13.46
CA ALA A 95 5.48 10.84 -12.26
C ALA A 95 5.04 11.73 -11.10
N LEU A 96 5.18 11.23 -9.86
CA LEU A 96 5.10 12.11 -8.70
C LEU A 96 6.23 13.13 -8.76
N ASP A 97 5.94 14.38 -8.41
CA ASP A 97 6.99 15.34 -8.13
C ASP A 97 7.69 15.02 -6.79
N HIS A 98 8.68 15.84 -6.44
CA HIS A 98 9.46 15.62 -5.23
C HIS A 98 8.63 15.71 -3.94
N ASP A 99 7.70 16.66 -3.86
CA ASP A 99 6.90 16.90 -2.66
C ASP A 99 5.84 15.81 -2.52
N GLU A 100 5.18 15.42 -3.62
CA GLU A 100 4.23 14.30 -3.65
C GLU A 100 4.90 12.97 -3.29
N ALA A 101 6.12 12.73 -3.77
CA ALA A 101 6.87 11.52 -3.44
C ALA A 101 7.35 11.51 -1.98
N ALA A 102 7.74 12.67 -1.44
CA ALA A 102 8.07 12.81 -0.01
C ALA A 102 6.85 12.57 0.88
N GLU A 103 5.70 13.13 0.50
CA GLU A 103 4.43 12.91 1.17
C GLU A 103 4.06 11.42 1.17
N LEU A 104 4.15 10.74 0.02
CA LEU A 104 3.88 9.31 -0.08
C LEU A 104 4.78 8.49 0.85
N ARG A 105 6.09 8.79 0.89
CA ARG A 105 7.03 8.14 1.80
C ARG A 105 6.60 8.30 3.25
N ASP A 106 6.20 9.50 3.64
CA ASP A 106 5.81 9.82 5.02
C ASP A 106 4.49 9.14 5.40
N LEU A 107 3.52 9.10 4.49
CA LEU A 107 2.29 8.31 4.64
C LEU A 107 2.57 6.83 4.85
N VAL A 108 3.46 6.23 4.05
CA VAL A 108 3.86 4.82 4.20
C VAL A 108 4.54 4.58 5.55
N ASN A 109 5.44 5.47 5.97
CA ASN A 109 6.12 5.38 7.25
C ASN A 109 5.19 5.53 8.46
N ALA A 110 4.13 6.31 8.34
CA ALA A 110 3.09 6.40 9.36
C ALA A 110 2.18 5.15 9.36
N PHE A 111 1.86 4.63 8.17
CA PHE A 111 0.91 3.53 7.98
C PHE A 111 1.48 2.16 8.38
N ALA A 112 2.68 1.83 7.91
CA ALA A 112 3.27 0.50 8.04
C ALA A 112 3.35 -0.02 9.49
N PRO A 113 3.91 0.71 10.48
CA PRO A 113 4.01 0.21 11.85
C PRO A 113 2.65 0.07 12.54
N GLN A 114 1.63 0.83 12.12
CA GLN A 114 0.27 0.73 12.67
C GLN A 114 -0.46 -0.49 12.11
N ARG A 115 -0.29 -0.76 10.81
CA ARG A 115 -1.02 -1.83 10.12
C ARG A 115 -0.35 -3.20 10.23
N PHE A 116 0.98 -3.21 10.33
CA PHE A 116 1.83 -4.40 10.32
C PHE A 116 2.90 -4.29 11.43
N PRO A 117 2.51 -4.49 12.71
CA PRO A 117 3.43 -4.35 13.85
C PRO A 117 4.62 -5.34 13.82
N GLU A 118 4.54 -6.40 13.03
CA GLU A 118 5.58 -7.41 12.82
C GLU A 118 6.67 -6.98 11.81
N LEU A 119 6.38 -5.99 10.95
CA LEU A 119 7.35 -5.49 9.98
C LEU A 119 8.33 -4.53 10.66
N GLN A 120 9.59 -4.60 10.28
CA GLN A 120 10.63 -3.72 10.79
C GLN A 120 11.11 -2.79 9.68
N PHE A 121 11.44 -1.56 10.05
CA PHE A 121 12.07 -0.64 9.12
C PHE A 121 13.40 -1.23 8.60
N ASP A 122 13.50 -1.41 7.29
CA ASP A 122 14.66 -2.02 6.64
C ASP A 122 15.57 -0.93 6.06
N SER A 123 16.51 -0.46 6.89
CA SER A 123 17.50 0.54 6.48
C SER A 123 18.43 0.09 5.36
N LYS A 124 18.54 -1.23 5.10
CA LYS A 124 19.36 -1.78 4.01
C LYS A 124 18.68 -1.70 2.65
N SER A 125 17.38 -1.44 2.63
CA SER A 125 16.58 -1.31 1.41
C SER A 125 16.54 0.13 0.88
N GLN A 126 17.26 1.06 1.51
CA GLN A 126 17.50 2.38 0.96
C GLN A 126 18.39 2.24 -0.28
N LEU A 127 17.80 2.26 -1.46
CA LEU A 127 18.54 2.34 -2.71
C LEU A 127 19.25 3.70 -2.76
N GLY A 128 20.58 3.68 -2.86
CA GLY A 128 21.40 4.90 -2.83
C GLY A 128 20.94 5.96 -3.84
N ARG A 129 21.01 7.23 -3.42
CA ARG A 129 20.44 8.44 -4.04
C ARG A 129 18.91 8.58 -4.01
N ALA A 130 18.16 7.63 -3.44
CA ALA A 130 16.72 7.81 -3.22
C ALA A 130 16.46 8.26 -1.77
N GLU A 131 16.53 9.56 -1.51
CA GLU A 131 16.04 10.18 -0.26
C GLU A 131 14.54 9.87 -0.02
N LEU A 132 13.86 9.40 -1.07
CA LEU A 132 12.44 9.08 -1.13
C LEU A 132 12.18 7.56 -1.17
N ALA A 133 13.13 6.73 -0.73
CA ALA A 133 12.92 5.31 -0.54
C ALA A 133 12.58 4.96 0.92
N THR A 134 11.62 4.05 1.11
CA THR A 134 11.31 3.45 2.41
C THR A 134 10.94 1.99 2.26
N ALA A 135 11.25 1.17 3.26
CA ALA A 135 10.85 -0.23 3.29
C ALA A 135 10.60 -0.69 4.73
N TRP A 136 9.51 -1.42 4.91
CA TRP A 136 9.10 -2.09 6.13
C TRP A 136 8.94 -3.55 5.81
N MET A 137 9.89 -4.36 6.25
CA MET A 137 10.04 -5.74 5.80
C MET A 137 10.31 -6.67 6.99
N THR A 138 9.98 -7.93 6.80
CA THR A 138 10.50 -9.05 7.60
C THR A 138 11.09 -10.11 6.68
N GLY A 139 11.85 -11.04 7.25
CA GLY A 139 12.60 -12.04 6.49
C GLY A 139 13.92 -11.54 5.91
N ALA A 140 14.85 -12.47 5.68
CA ALA A 140 16.17 -12.17 5.16
C ALA A 140 16.10 -11.63 3.72
N VAL A 141 17.01 -10.72 3.36
CA VAL A 141 17.18 -10.24 1.98
C VAL A 141 17.31 -11.45 1.04
N GLN A 142 16.59 -11.43 -0.09
CA GLN A 142 16.53 -12.52 -1.08
C GLN A 142 15.97 -13.86 -0.56
N SER A 143 15.31 -13.89 0.60
CA SER A 143 14.57 -15.07 1.06
C SER A 143 13.15 -15.11 0.47
N ALA A 144 12.64 -16.33 0.22
CA ALA A 144 11.23 -16.56 -0.10
C ALA A 144 10.29 -16.16 1.06
N GLU A 145 10.82 -16.04 2.28
CA GLU A 145 10.08 -15.59 3.46
C GLU A 145 10.03 -14.07 3.60
N ARG A 146 10.70 -13.33 2.70
CA ARG A 146 10.76 -11.88 2.75
C ARG A 146 9.49 -11.26 2.21
N TRP A 147 8.80 -10.51 3.06
CA TRP A 147 7.56 -9.84 2.71
C TRP A 147 7.45 -8.52 3.45
N GLY A 148 6.53 -7.67 2.99
CA GLY A 148 6.28 -6.36 3.58
C GLY A 148 5.95 -5.29 2.55
N ILE A 149 6.18 -4.04 2.93
CA ILE A 149 5.88 -2.85 2.14
C ILE A 149 7.17 -2.17 1.76
N TYR A 150 7.32 -1.77 0.51
CA TYR A 150 8.43 -0.94 0.09
C TYR A 150 7.99 0.09 -0.93
N SER A 151 8.62 1.26 -0.89
CA SER A 151 8.39 2.34 -1.83
C SER A 151 9.71 2.99 -2.22
N PHE A 152 9.78 3.45 -3.45
CA PHE A 152 10.88 4.26 -3.97
C PHE A 152 10.34 5.26 -4.98
N ALA A 153 10.97 6.42 -5.06
CA ALA A 153 10.67 7.43 -6.05
C ALA A 153 11.95 8.08 -6.56
N TYR A 154 11.93 8.52 -7.81
CA TYR A 154 13.02 9.21 -8.48
C TYR A 154 12.45 10.38 -9.34
N PRO A 155 11.86 11.40 -8.69
CA PRO A 155 11.14 12.49 -9.37
C PRO A 155 12.04 13.30 -10.31
N ASP A 156 13.33 13.44 -10.00
CA ASP A 156 14.24 14.36 -10.70
C ASP A 156 14.91 13.76 -11.95
N LEU A 157 14.42 12.63 -12.46
CA LEU A 157 15.02 11.94 -13.61
C LEU A 157 14.37 12.26 -14.97
N GLY A 158 13.56 13.32 -15.06
CA GLY A 158 12.93 13.78 -16.30
C GLY A 158 12.02 12.71 -16.91
N GLU A 159 12.23 12.33 -18.19
CA GLU A 159 11.49 11.25 -18.86
C GLU A 159 11.65 9.88 -18.19
N ARG A 160 12.62 9.73 -17.28
CA ARG A 160 12.82 8.53 -16.48
C ARG A 160 12.26 8.68 -15.07
N ALA A 161 11.54 9.75 -14.77
CA ALA A 161 10.91 9.96 -13.48
C ALA A 161 9.82 8.91 -13.23
N GLY A 162 9.61 8.59 -11.96
CA GLY A 162 8.60 7.62 -11.55
C GLY A 162 8.69 7.25 -10.08
N SER A 163 7.70 6.49 -9.65
CA SER A 163 7.60 5.96 -8.29
C SER A 163 7.01 4.57 -8.29
N SER A 164 7.23 3.86 -7.20
CA SER A 164 6.57 2.59 -6.92
C SER A 164 6.24 2.48 -5.44
N LEU A 165 5.07 1.94 -5.13
CA LEU A 165 4.68 1.46 -3.81
C LEU A 165 4.19 0.03 -3.98
N SER A 166 4.86 -0.91 -3.31
CA SER A 166 4.60 -2.33 -3.44
C SER A 166 4.31 -2.98 -2.10
N TYR A 167 3.39 -3.95 -2.14
CA TYR A 167 3.16 -4.92 -1.08
C TYR A 167 3.59 -6.29 -1.57
N ALA A 168 4.69 -6.81 -1.02
CA ALA A 168 5.05 -8.22 -1.15
C ALA A 168 4.28 -8.99 -0.10
N ARG A 169 3.41 -9.92 -0.53
CA ARG A 169 2.51 -10.64 0.36
C ARG A 169 3.29 -11.63 1.23
N ALA A 170 2.81 -11.80 2.47
CA ALA A 170 3.33 -12.84 3.34
C ALA A 170 3.19 -14.22 2.65
N PRO A 171 4.17 -15.12 2.81
CA PRO A 171 4.04 -16.49 2.35
C PRO A 171 2.83 -17.15 3.01
N LEU A 172 2.14 -18.01 2.27
CA LEU A 172 1.08 -18.83 2.86
C LEU A 172 1.69 -19.71 3.98
N PRO A 173 0.99 -19.88 5.12
CA PRO A 173 1.38 -20.88 6.11
C PRO A 173 1.49 -22.24 5.42
N ARG A 174 2.61 -22.94 5.63
CA ARG A 174 2.81 -24.30 5.12
C ARG A 174 2.05 -25.32 5.96
#